data_AF-A0A7J5EA84-F1
#
_entry.id   AF-A0A7J5EA84-F1
#
_cell.length_a   1.000
_cell.length_b   1.000
_cell.length_c   1.000
_cell.angle_alpha   90.00
_cell.angle_beta   90.00
_cell.angle_gamma   90.00
#
_symmetry.space_group_name_H-M   'P 1'
#
loop_
_entity.id
_entity.type
_entity.pdbx_description
1 polymer ?
#
loop_
_entity_poly.entity_id
_entity_poly.type
_entity_poly.pdbx_seq_one_letter_code
_entity_poly.pdbx_strand_id
1 'polypeptide(L)'
;MKTYFKILDYVKPYWKHLGISIFCTILYALLNGASVYLTIPLLETLFNKGSVAQTTELNSADTPQNIVPEELNETITSFTDDIKEFIFSGTQSEVLLKICFLIFFAFLGKNVFAYFQAFFLAFVEQGVIKDLRDAAYKHLHKLPMSYFKGEKTGNLISRIVNDVYVVQTSVSTVFLNLIREPLTIIVFLGVAFSISWQLTLFSFIVLPISIFFISWIGLILRKQSTILQEKMADLTTILHETISGVKIVKAFGMENYENKKFTLQTDRLRNTVLK
;
A
#
# COMPACT_ATOMS: atom_id res chain seq x y z
N MET A 1 0.02 10.11 21.69
CA MET A 1 -0.93 9.03 21.34
C MET A 1 -2.40 9.45 21.39
N LYS A 2 -2.89 10.17 22.42
CA LYS A 2 -4.32 10.58 22.51
C LYS A 2 -4.85 11.35 21.27
N THR A 3 -4.01 12.17 20.64
CA THR A 3 -4.37 12.93 19.42
C THR A 3 -4.63 12.02 18.21
N TYR A 4 -3.90 10.91 18.08
CA TYR A 4 -4.07 9.96 16.96
C TYR A 4 -5.43 9.26 17.03
N PHE A 5 -5.82 8.78 18.21
CA PHE A 5 -7.13 8.14 18.41
C PHE A 5 -8.30 9.10 18.15
N LYS A 6 -8.13 10.39 18.47
CA LYS A 6 -9.16 11.41 18.19
C LYS A 6 -9.36 11.64 16.68
N ILE A 7 -8.30 11.54 15.88
CA ILE A 7 -8.42 11.60 14.41
C ILE A 7 -9.08 10.33 13.88
N LEU A 8 -8.81 9.19 14.52
CA LEU A 8 -9.42 7.91 14.17
C LEU A 8 -10.94 7.87 14.38
N ASP A 9 -11.47 8.65 15.32
CA ASP A 9 -12.91 8.78 15.53
C ASP A 9 -13.64 9.28 14.28
N TYR A 10 -12.98 10.04 13.40
CA TYR A 10 -13.54 10.48 12.12
C TYR A 10 -13.71 9.35 11.09
N VAL A 11 -13.11 8.18 11.31
CA VAL A 11 -13.30 7.00 10.45
C VAL A 11 -14.62 6.30 10.76
N LYS A 12 -15.14 6.41 11.99
CA LYS A 12 -16.35 5.70 12.46
C LYS A 12 -17.58 5.87 11.56
N PRO A 13 -17.92 7.06 11.05
CA PRO A 13 -19.07 7.24 10.16
C PRO A 13 -18.97 6.42 8.86
N TYR A 14 -17.75 6.14 8.41
CA TYR A 14 -17.47 5.43 7.16
C TYR A 14 -17.21 3.93 7.35
N TRP A 15 -17.49 3.37 8.54
CA TRP A 15 -17.17 1.97 8.85
C TRP A 15 -17.81 0.95 7.89
N LYS A 16 -18.98 1.26 7.32
CA LYS A 16 -19.61 0.40 6.29
C LYS A 16 -18.77 0.31 5.02
N HIS A 17 -18.21 1.43 4.56
CA HIS A 17 -17.38 1.47 3.35
C HIS A 17 -16.03 0.81 3.61
N LEU A 18 -15.49 0.99 4.82
CA LEU A 18 -14.30 0.27 5.26
C LEU A 18 -14.53 -1.25 5.28
N GLY A 19 -15.67 -1.70 5.81
CA GLY A 19 -16.06 -3.11 5.82
C GLY A 19 -16.19 -3.69 4.41
N ILE A 20 -16.80 -2.95 3.47
CA ILE A 20 -16.87 -3.34 2.05
C ILE A 20 -15.46 -3.43 1.45
N SER A 21 -14.59 -2.46 1.71
CA SER A 21 -13.19 -2.50 1.25
C SER A 21 -12.46 -3.74 1.78
N ILE A 22 -12.65 -4.09 3.05
CA ILE A 22 -12.04 -5.29 3.64
C ILE A 22 -12.58 -6.56 2.97
N PHE A 23 -13.90 -6.65 2.78
CA PHE A 23 -14.52 -7.75 2.07
C PHE A 23 -13.99 -7.89 0.63
N CYS A 24 -13.90 -6.79 -0.12
CA CYS A 24 -13.29 -6.77 -1.45
C CYS A 24 -11.82 -7.16 -1.42
N THR A 25 -11.08 -6.84 -0.34
CA THR A 25 -9.68 -7.24 -0.16
C THR A 25 -9.56 -8.76 -0.02
N ILE A 26 -10.42 -9.38 0.79
CA ILE A 26 -10.45 -10.85 0.95
C ILE A 26 -10.77 -11.51 -0.39
N LEU A 27 -11.79 -11.02 -1.10
CA LEU A 27 -12.23 -11.60 -2.36
C LEU A 27 -11.18 -11.42 -3.47
N TYR A 28 -10.52 -10.25 -3.52
CA TYR A 28 -9.35 -10.03 -4.36
C TYR A 28 -8.24 -11.05 -4.06
N ALA A 29 -7.91 -11.24 -2.79
CA ALA A 29 -6.81 -12.12 -2.40
C ALA A 29 -7.09 -13.58 -2.76
N LEU A 30 -8.33 -14.06 -2.53
CA LEU A 30 -8.79 -15.39 -2.93
C LEU A 30 -8.74 -15.57 -4.45
N LEU A 31 -9.28 -14.62 -5.22
CA LEU A 31 -9.26 -14.69 -6.69
C LEU A 31 -7.85 -14.57 -7.26
N ASN A 32 -6.95 -13.84 -6.60
CA ASN A 32 -5.54 -13.81 -7.00
C ASN A 32 -4.89 -15.18 -6.77
N GLY A 33 -5.17 -15.83 -5.64
CA GLY A 33 -4.75 -17.20 -5.37
C GLY A 33 -5.24 -18.19 -6.42
N ALA A 34 -6.55 -18.17 -6.70
CA ALA A 34 -7.15 -19.00 -7.74
C ALA A 34 -6.54 -18.73 -9.13
N SER A 35 -6.36 -17.45 -9.48
CA SER A 35 -5.71 -17.03 -10.73
C SER A 35 -4.29 -17.58 -10.88
N VAL A 36 -3.49 -17.62 -9.81
CA VAL A 36 -2.16 -18.23 -9.80
C VAL A 36 -2.26 -19.76 -9.94
N TYR A 37 -3.14 -20.40 -9.17
CA TYR A 37 -3.33 -21.86 -9.23
C TYR A 37 -3.74 -22.32 -10.63
N LEU A 38 -4.67 -21.62 -11.27
CA LEU A 38 -5.14 -21.89 -12.63
C LEU A 38 -4.09 -21.67 -13.72
N THR A 39 -3.02 -20.94 -13.42
CA THR A 39 -1.90 -20.77 -14.35
C THR A 39 -1.08 -22.06 -14.50
N ILE A 40 -1.04 -22.91 -13.46
CA ILE A 40 -0.33 -24.20 -13.49
C ILE A 40 -0.86 -25.13 -14.60
N PRO A 41 -2.16 -25.49 -14.65
CA PRO A 41 -2.67 -26.38 -15.70
C PRO A 41 -2.58 -25.77 -17.11
N LEU A 42 -2.63 -24.44 -17.24
CA LEU A 42 -2.36 -23.77 -18.52
C LEU A 42 -0.90 -24.02 -18.96
N LEU A 43 0.05 -23.83 -18.05
CA LEU A 43 1.47 -24.05 -18.31
C LEU A 43 1.72 -25.51 -18.70
N GLU A 44 1.16 -26.45 -17.95
CA GLU A 44 1.26 -27.88 -18.23
C GLU A 44 0.64 -28.25 -19.58
N THR A 45 -0.54 -27.73 -19.91
CA THR A 45 -1.20 -28.00 -21.20
C THR A 45 -0.42 -27.39 -22.37
N LEU A 46 0.18 -26.21 -22.17
CA LEU A 46 0.92 -25.49 -23.21
C LEU A 46 2.29 -26.12 -23.48
N PHE A 47 2.97 -26.60 -22.45
CA PHE A 47 4.32 -27.15 -22.54
C PHE A 47 4.38 -28.68 -22.61
N ASN A 48 3.42 -29.41 -22.03
CA ASN A 48 3.42 -30.87 -21.97
C ASN A 48 2.34 -31.46 -22.90
N LYS A 49 2.59 -31.42 -24.21
CA LYS A 49 1.66 -31.87 -25.28
C LYS A 49 1.35 -33.38 -25.33
N GLY A 50 1.76 -34.19 -24.35
CA GLY A 50 1.77 -35.67 -24.49
C GLY A 50 0.98 -36.51 -23.48
N SER A 51 0.42 -35.96 -22.39
CA SER A 51 0.01 -36.82 -21.26
C SER A 51 -1.40 -36.58 -20.71
N VAL A 52 -2.33 -36.06 -21.53
CA VAL A 52 -3.73 -35.87 -21.12
C VAL A 52 -4.44 -37.22 -20.82
N ALA A 53 -3.89 -38.35 -21.26
CA ALA A 53 -4.47 -39.68 -21.03
C ALA A 53 -3.90 -40.46 -19.83
N GLN A 54 -2.90 -39.94 -19.08
CA GLN A 54 -2.25 -40.67 -17.98
C GLN A 54 -2.19 -39.92 -16.64
N THR A 55 -2.66 -38.68 -16.54
CA THR A 55 -2.73 -37.97 -15.25
C THR A 55 -3.85 -38.46 -14.32
N THR A 56 -4.65 -39.45 -14.72
CA THR A 56 -5.67 -40.08 -13.86
C THR A 56 -5.07 -40.94 -12.73
N GLU A 57 -3.76 -41.20 -12.70
CA GLU A 57 -3.14 -42.06 -11.66
C GLU A 57 -1.99 -41.44 -10.85
N LEU A 58 -1.68 -40.15 -11.00
CA LEU A 58 -0.60 -39.53 -10.22
C LEU A 58 -1.14 -38.51 -9.21
N ASN A 59 -1.61 -39.02 -8.07
CA ASN A 59 -1.42 -38.49 -6.70
C ASN A 59 -2.33 -39.22 -5.68
N SER A 60 -2.27 -40.54 -5.64
CA SER A 60 -2.62 -41.32 -4.45
C SER A 60 -1.36 -41.95 -3.87
N ALA A 61 -0.40 -41.10 -3.48
CA ALA A 61 0.72 -41.47 -2.63
C ALA A 61 1.20 -40.22 -1.88
N ASP A 62 1.07 -40.28 -0.55
CA ASP A 62 1.59 -39.36 0.46
C ASP A 62 1.02 -37.93 0.48
N THR A 63 -0.22 -37.81 0.97
CA THR A 63 -0.67 -36.59 1.66
C THR A 63 0.17 -36.45 2.94
N PRO A 64 1.09 -35.48 3.07
CA PRO A 64 1.75 -35.22 4.35
C PRO A 64 0.66 -34.66 5.28
N GLN A 65 0.46 -35.31 6.42
CA GLN A 65 -0.55 -34.99 7.46
C GLN A 65 -1.09 -33.55 7.41
N ASN A 66 -2.37 -33.44 7.04
CA ASN A 66 -3.09 -32.17 6.96
C ASN A 66 -3.11 -31.49 8.34
N ILE A 67 -2.48 -30.31 8.43
CA ILE A 67 -2.55 -29.41 9.60
C ILE A 67 -3.85 -28.56 9.56
N VAL A 68 -4.65 -28.70 8.49
CA VAL A 68 -5.91 -27.99 8.26
C VAL A 68 -7.09 -28.87 8.72
N PRO A 69 -8.10 -28.31 9.41
CA PRO A 69 -9.28 -29.07 9.84
C PRO A 69 -9.99 -29.75 8.66
N GLU A 70 -10.42 -30.99 8.90
CA GLU A 70 -10.95 -31.95 7.91
C GLU A 70 -12.13 -31.38 7.08
N GLU A 71 -12.99 -30.58 7.72
CA GLU A 71 -14.13 -29.90 7.08
C GLU A 71 -13.72 -28.86 6.01
N LEU A 72 -12.60 -28.16 6.22
CA LEU A 72 -12.09 -27.17 5.26
C LEU A 72 -11.43 -27.89 4.08
N ASN A 73 -10.80 -29.04 4.34
CA ASN A 73 -10.14 -29.83 3.32
C ASN A 73 -11.15 -30.48 2.36
N GLU A 74 -12.25 -31.05 2.87
CA GLU A 74 -13.33 -31.63 2.04
C GLU A 74 -14.02 -30.58 1.16
N THR A 75 -14.21 -29.35 1.66
CA THR A 75 -14.83 -28.26 0.87
C THR A 75 -13.90 -27.76 -0.23
N ILE A 76 -12.59 -27.69 0.04
CA ILE A 76 -11.59 -27.28 -0.94
C ILE A 76 -11.39 -28.35 -2.00
N THR A 77 -11.35 -29.65 -1.63
CA THR A 77 -11.19 -30.75 -2.58
C THR A 77 -12.42 -30.94 -3.47
N SER A 78 -13.63 -30.93 -2.92
CA SER A 78 -14.87 -31.02 -3.71
C SER A 78 -15.01 -29.89 -4.73
N PHE A 79 -14.77 -28.64 -4.32
CA PHE A 79 -14.80 -27.49 -5.25
C PHE A 79 -13.71 -27.56 -6.32
N THR A 80 -12.54 -28.12 -5.98
CA THR A 80 -11.44 -28.32 -6.92
C THR A 80 -11.75 -29.44 -7.91
N ASP A 81 -12.41 -30.50 -7.48
CA ASP A 81 -12.76 -31.65 -8.32
C ASP A 81 -13.94 -31.35 -9.25
N ASP A 82 -14.94 -30.59 -8.80
CA ASP A 82 -16.02 -30.05 -9.66
C ASP A 82 -15.47 -29.13 -10.76
N ILE A 83 -14.50 -28.28 -10.41
CA ILE A 83 -13.81 -27.41 -11.37
C ILE A 83 -12.99 -28.23 -12.36
N LYS A 84 -12.27 -29.27 -11.91
CA LYS A 84 -11.51 -30.17 -12.80
C LYS A 84 -12.45 -30.91 -13.74
N GLU A 85 -13.57 -31.44 -13.28
CA GLU A 85 -14.55 -32.15 -14.11
C GLU A 85 -15.18 -31.22 -15.16
N PHE A 86 -15.49 -29.98 -14.78
CA PHE A 86 -15.97 -28.96 -15.72
C PHE A 86 -14.91 -28.51 -16.74
N ILE A 87 -13.64 -28.39 -16.32
CA ILE A 87 -12.51 -27.98 -17.16
C ILE A 87 -12.10 -29.07 -18.15
N PHE A 88 -12.02 -30.33 -17.71
CA PHE A 88 -11.49 -31.44 -18.51
C PHE A 88 -12.55 -32.24 -19.30
N SER A 89 -13.83 -31.89 -19.18
CA SER A 89 -14.88 -32.45 -20.03
C SER A 89 -14.81 -31.86 -21.45
N GLY A 90 -14.30 -32.62 -22.43
CA GLY A 90 -14.39 -32.28 -23.86
C GLY A 90 -13.14 -32.62 -24.69
N THR A 91 -13.14 -32.14 -25.92
CA THR A 91 -12.02 -32.30 -26.88
C THR A 91 -10.82 -31.43 -26.47
N GLN A 92 -9.59 -31.82 -26.82
CA GLN A 92 -8.36 -31.08 -26.43
C GLN A 92 -8.39 -29.57 -26.77
N SER A 93 -9.05 -29.19 -27.87
CA SER A 93 -9.27 -27.78 -28.26
C SER A 93 -10.31 -27.05 -27.39
N GLU A 94 -11.34 -27.76 -26.94
CA GLU A 94 -12.40 -27.22 -26.07
C GLU A 94 -11.89 -27.01 -24.64
N VAL A 95 -11.09 -27.94 -24.12
CA VAL A 95 -10.42 -27.83 -22.81
C VAL A 95 -9.52 -26.60 -22.77
N LEU A 96 -8.72 -26.38 -23.82
CA LEU A 96 -7.84 -25.21 -23.90
C LEU A 96 -8.64 -23.89 -23.91
N LEU A 97 -9.72 -23.81 -24.68
CA LEU A 97 -10.59 -22.63 -24.70
C LEU A 97 -11.26 -22.38 -23.34
N LYS A 98 -11.76 -23.42 -22.68
CA LYS A 98 -12.36 -23.33 -21.33
C LYS A 98 -11.34 -22.79 -20.32
N ILE A 99 -10.11 -23.31 -20.30
CA ILE A 99 -9.04 -22.84 -19.42
C ILE A 99 -8.70 -21.37 -19.71
N CYS A 100 -8.57 -20.98 -20.98
CA CYS A 100 -8.29 -19.60 -21.35
C CYS A 100 -9.39 -18.63 -20.88
N PHE A 101 -10.66 -18.96 -21.10
CA PHE A 101 -11.78 -18.13 -20.62
C PHE A 101 -11.83 -18.07 -19.10
N LEU A 102 -11.65 -19.20 -18.42
CA LEU A 102 -11.70 -19.27 -16.97
C LEU A 102 -10.57 -18.45 -16.33
N ILE A 103 -9.35 -18.52 -16.87
CA ILE A 103 -8.23 -17.65 -16.46
C ILE A 103 -8.55 -16.19 -16.74
N PHE A 104 -9.05 -15.87 -17.93
CA PHE A 104 -9.42 -14.50 -18.28
C PHE A 104 -10.43 -13.92 -17.28
N PHE A 105 -11.50 -14.66 -16.95
CA PHE A 105 -12.50 -14.23 -15.98
C PHE A 105 -11.98 -14.20 -14.54
N ALA A 106 -11.08 -15.11 -14.14
CA ALA A 106 -10.42 -15.06 -12.83
C ALA A 106 -9.53 -13.80 -12.70
N PHE A 107 -8.74 -13.48 -13.72
CA PHE A 107 -7.94 -12.26 -13.78
C PHE A 107 -8.81 -11.00 -13.86
N LEU A 108 -9.90 -11.04 -14.61
CA LEU A 108 -10.83 -9.91 -14.67
C LEU A 108 -11.48 -9.68 -13.31
N GLY A 109 -12.02 -10.75 -12.69
CA GLY A 109 -12.64 -10.72 -11.38
C GLY A 109 -11.70 -10.18 -10.31
N LYS A 110 -10.46 -10.68 -10.21
CA LYS A 110 -9.51 -10.16 -9.22
C LYS A 110 -9.24 -8.66 -9.42
N ASN A 111 -9.10 -8.19 -10.66
CA ASN A 111 -8.86 -6.77 -10.93
C ASN A 111 -10.08 -5.90 -10.61
N VAL A 112 -11.30 -6.40 -10.85
CA VAL A 112 -12.54 -5.71 -10.47
C VAL A 112 -12.61 -5.54 -8.94
N PHE A 113 -12.32 -6.58 -8.17
CA PHE A 113 -12.30 -6.46 -6.71
C PHE A 113 -11.14 -5.62 -6.18
N ALA A 114 -9.99 -5.64 -6.84
CA ALA A 114 -8.89 -4.72 -6.53
C ALA A 114 -9.31 -3.25 -6.75
N TYR A 115 -10.01 -2.97 -7.86
CA TYR A 115 -10.55 -1.64 -8.13
C TYR A 115 -11.57 -1.21 -7.07
N PHE A 116 -12.57 -2.04 -6.76
CA PHE A 116 -13.59 -1.71 -5.76
C PHE A 116 -12.97 -1.52 -4.38
N GLN A 117 -12.04 -2.39 -3.99
CA GLN A 117 -11.27 -2.24 -2.78
C GLN A 117 -10.59 -0.86 -2.73
N ALA A 118 -9.86 -0.47 -3.78
CA ALA A 118 -9.16 0.82 -3.84
C ALA A 118 -10.14 2.00 -3.80
N PHE A 119 -11.26 1.90 -4.51
CA PHE A 119 -12.31 2.90 -4.55
C PHE A 119 -12.95 3.14 -3.18
N PHE A 120 -13.38 2.07 -2.48
CA PHE A 120 -14.00 2.19 -1.17
C PHE A 120 -13.02 2.68 -0.11
N LEU A 121 -11.75 2.29 -0.19
CA LEU A 121 -10.71 2.82 0.68
C LEU A 121 -10.52 4.33 0.46
N ALA A 122 -10.38 4.76 -0.80
CA ALA A 122 -10.26 6.18 -1.15
C ALA A 122 -11.51 6.98 -0.71
N PHE A 123 -12.70 6.39 -0.80
CA PHE A 123 -13.93 7.01 -0.30
C PHE A 123 -13.87 7.28 1.22
N VAL A 124 -13.40 6.31 2.00
CA VAL A 124 -13.20 6.48 3.45
C VAL A 124 -12.16 7.57 3.71
N GLU A 125 -11.04 7.56 3.00
CA GLU A 125 -9.97 8.55 3.16
C GLU A 125 -10.46 9.98 2.89
N GLN A 126 -11.14 10.20 1.76
CA GLN A 126 -11.67 11.51 1.38
C GLN A 126 -12.80 11.95 2.31
N GLY A 127 -13.65 11.03 2.77
CA GLY A 127 -14.67 11.31 3.77
C GLY A 127 -14.09 11.83 5.09
N VAL A 128 -13.00 11.21 5.56
CA VAL A 128 -12.28 11.66 6.76
C VAL A 128 -11.65 13.04 6.56
N ILE A 129 -11.01 13.31 5.41
CA ILE A 129 -10.47 14.64 5.09
C ILE A 129 -11.58 15.69 5.13
N LYS A 130 -12.71 15.40 4.49
CA LYS A 130 -13.86 16.30 4.43
C LYS A 130 -14.34 16.64 5.83
N ASP A 131 -14.61 15.64 6.67
CA ASP A 131 -15.14 15.89 8.01
C ASP A 131 -14.15 16.64 8.90
N LEU A 132 -12.84 16.42 8.72
CA LEU A 132 -11.80 17.18 9.42
C LEU A 132 -11.77 18.64 8.97
N ARG A 133 -11.93 18.92 7.67
CA ARG A 133 -12.06 20.28 7.13
C ARG A 133 -13.33 20.97 7.64
N ASP A 134 -14.47 20.29 7.64
CA ASP A 134 -15.74 20.81 8.14
C ASP A 134 -15.65 21.15 9.63
N ALA A 135 -15.02 20.28 10.43
CA ALA A 135 -14.78 20.52 11.85
C ALA A 135 -13.86 21.74 12.09
N ALA A 136 -12.77 21.85 11.32
CA ALA A 136 -11.85 22.98 11.40
C ALA A 136 -12.53 24.30 11.00
N TYR A 137 -13.31 24.29 9.92
CA TYR A 137 -14.07 25.45 9.44
C TYR A 137 -15.14 25.89 10.44
N LYS A 138 -15.88 24.95 11.03
CA LYS A 138 -16.85 25.22 12.09
C LYS A 138 -16.19 25.77 13.35
N HIS A 139 -14.99 25.32 13.68
CA HIS A 139 -14.24 25.86 14.81
C HIS A 139 -13.76 27.29 14.53
N LEU A 140 -13.28 27.58 13.32
CA LEU A 140 -12.85 28.92 12.90
C LEU A 140 -13.95 29.97 13.16
N HIS A 141 -15.20 29.66 12.83
CA HIS A 141 -16.35 30.56 13.02
C HIS A 141 -16.71 30.82 14.49
N LYS A 142 -16.26 29.97 15.41
CA LYS A 142 -16.50 30.13 16.86
C LYS A 142 -15.41 30.95 17.55
N LEU A 143 -14.34 31.30 16.85
CA LEU A 143 -13.23 32.04 17.43
C LEU A 143 -13.61 33.52 17.64
N PRO A 144 -13.16 34.14 18.75
CA PRO A 144 -13.43 35.56 19.01
C PRO A 144 -12.68 36.46 18.03
N MET A 145 -13.20 37.67 17.81
CA MET A 145 -12.59 38.67 16.93
C MET A 145 -11.12 39.01 17.31
N SER A 146 -10.78 38.88 18.60
CA SER A 146 -9.40 39.07 19.08
C SER A 146 -8.40 38.09 18.46
N TYR A 147 -8.82 36.87 18.14
CA TYR A 147 -7.97 35.88 17.49
C TYR A 147 -7.56 36.33 16.08
N PHE A 148 -8.52 36.84 15.30
CA PHE A 148 -8.29 37.27 13.92
C PHE A 148 -7.40 38.52 13.81
N LYS A 149 -7.31 39.35 14.86
CA LYS A 149 -6.41 40.52 14.86
C LYS A 149 -4.93 40.14 14.89
N GLY A 150 -4.58 38.96 15.40
CA GLY A 150 -3.20 38.49 15.52
C GLY A 150 -2.75 37.54 14.41
N GLU A 151 -3.66 37.09 13.54
CA GLU A 151 -3.39 36.04 12.55
C GLU A 151 -3.58 36.55 11.12
N LYS A 152 -2.63 36.21 10.25
CA LYS A 152 -2.72 36.54 8.81
C LYS A 152 -3.75 35.63 8.15
N THR A 153 -4.63 36.18 7.32
CA THR A 153 -5.64 35.40 6.57
C THR A 153 -5.05 34.21 5.81
N GLY A 154 -3.87 34.38 5.21
CA GLY A 154 -3.18 33.28 4.51
C GLY A 154 -2.81 32.09 5.41
N ASN A 155 -2.45 32.34 6.68
CA ASN A 155 -2.15 31.27 7.64
C ASN A 155 -3.40 30.46 7.95
N LEU A 156 -4.54 31.14 8.11
CA LEU A 156 -5.83 30.48 8.39
C LEU A 156 -6.26 29.59 7.22
N ILE A 157 -6.10 30.07 5.98
CA ILE A 157 -6.38 29.29 4.76
C ILE A 157 -5.45 28.08 4.71
N SER A 158 -4.14 28.26 4.91
CA SER A 158 -3.18 27.15 4.85
C SER A 158 -3.46 26.08 5.91
N ARG A 159 -3.84 26.46 7.13
CA ARG A 159 -4.21 25.49 8.18
C ARG A 159 -5.38 24.60 7.76
N ILE A 160 -6.41 25.17 7.13
CA ILE A 160 -7.59 24.41 6.70
C ILE A 160 -7.32 23.55 5.46
N VAL A 161 -6.52 24.05 4.51
CA VAL A 161 -6.28 23.37 3.24
C VAL A 161 -5.15 22.35 3.35
N ASN A 162 -3.99 22.79 3.85
CA ASN A 162 -2.74 22.03 3.86
C ASN A 162 -2.56 21.23 5.16
N ASP A 163 -2.64 21.87 6.33
CA ASP A 163 -2.30 21.19 7.59
C ASP A 163 -3.29 20.05 7.87
N VAL A 164 -4.59 20.28 7.62
CA VAL A 164 -5.63 19.24 7.71
C VAL A 164 -5.33 18.05 6.79
N TYR A 165 -4.87 18.31 5.56
CA TYR A 165 -4.50 17.26 4.62
C TYR A 165 -3.27 16.48 5.09
N VAL A 166 -2.23 17.15 5.57
CA VAL A 166 -1.02 16.51 6.13
C VAL A 166 -1.38 15.65 7.34
N VAL A 167 -2.22 16.15 8.24
CA VAL A 167 -2.67 15.41 9.42
C VAL A 167 -3.44 14.16 9.03
N GLN A 168 -4.38 14.27 8.08
CA GLN A 168 -5.15 13.12 7.63
C GLN A 168 -4.26 12.06 6.95
N THR A 169 -3.41 12.46 6.02
CA THR A 169 -2.54 11.50 5.28
C THR A 169 -1.55 10.81 6.21
N SER A 170 -1.06 11.53 7.23
CA SER A 170 -0.11 10.98 8.21
C SER A 170 -0.75 10.01 9.21
N VAL A 171 -2.02 10.18 9.53
CA VAL A 171 -2.68 9.43 10.61
C VAL A 171 -3.72 8.45 10.08
N SER A 172 -4.69 8.93 9.32
CA SER A 172 -5.83 8.12 8.87
C SER A 172 -5.41 7.10 7.83
N THR A 173 -4.76 7.52 6.74
CA THR A 173 -4.31 6.59 5.68
C THR A 173 -3.36 5.53 6.22
N VAL A 174 -2.38 5.93 7.03
CA VAL A 174 -1.44 5.00 7.66
C VAL A 174 -2.18 3.96 8.53
N PHE A 175 -3.15 4.39 9.33
CA PHE A 175 -3.88 3.47 10.20
C PHE A 175 -4.84 2.55 9.43
N LEU A 176 -5.52 3.07 8.40
CA LEU A 176 -6.37 2.28 7.52
C LEU A 176 -5.57 1.16 6.84
N ASN A 177 -4.38 1.50 6.33
CA ASN A 177 -3.46 0.52 5.77
C ASN A 177 -2.93 -0.45 6.84
N LEU A 178 -2.66 0.01 8.06
CA LEU A 178 -2.20 -0.85 9.16
C LEU A 178 -3.21 -1.93 9.56
N ILE A 179 -4.52 -1.70 9.35
CA ILE A 179 -5.54 -2.74 9.54
C ILE A 179 -5.60 -3.66 8.33
N ARG A 180 -5.57 -3.08 7.12
CA ARG A 180 -5.80 -3.79 5.86
C ARG A 180 -4.62 -4.70 5.48
N GLU A 181 -3.39 -4.20 5.53
CA GLU A 181 -2.22 -4.93 5.06
C GLU A 181 -1.99 -6.25 5.82
N PRO A 182 -2.05 -6.30 7.17
CA PRO A 182 -1.94 -7.57 7.88
C PRO A 182 -3.06 -8.55 7.52
N LEU A 183 -4.28 -8.07 7.29
CA LEU A 183 -5.40 -8.92 6.87
C LEU A 183 -5.13 -9.52 5.49
N THR A 184 -4.66 -8.71 4.53
CA THR A 184 -4.24 -9.19 3.21
C THR A 184 -3.14 -10.25 3.32
N ILE A 185 -2.13 -10.02 4.18
CA ILE A 185 -1.05 -10.98 4.44
C ILE A 185 -1.61 -12.29 4.97
N ILE A 186 -2.52 -12.25 5.95
CA ILE A 186 -3.14 -13.46 6.52
C ILE A 186 -3.88 -14.26 5.44
N VAL A 187 -4.67 -13.59 4.59
CA VAL A 187 -5.40 -14.29 3.51
C VAL A 187 -4.42 -14.89 2.49
N PHE A 188 -3.41 -14.15 2.04
CA PHE A 188 -2.41 -14.67 1.11
C PHE A 188 -1.60 -15.82 1.71
N LEU A 189 -1.27 -15.75 3.00
CA LEU A 189 -0.57 -16.82 3.69
C LEU A 189 -1.44 -18.08 3.76
N GLY A 190 -2.72 -17.94 4.08
CA GLY A 190 -3.68 -19.06 4.07
C GLY A 190 -3.79 -19.71 2.68
N VAL A 191 -3.89 -18.91 1.63
CA VAL A 191 -3.86 -19.40 0.23
C VAL A 191 -2.54 -20.14 -0.07
N ALA A 192 -1.39 -19.58 0.29
CA ALA A 192 -0.08 -20.18 0.02
C ALA A 192 0.10 -21.52 0.75
N PHE A 193 -0.30 -21.60 2.03
CA PHE A 193 -0.29 -22.85 2.80
C PHE A 193 -1.21 -23.92 2.18
N SER A 194 -2.35 -23.52 1.61
CA SER A 194 -3.26 -24.42 0.91
C SER A 194 -2.67 -24.97 -0.39
N ILE A 195 -1.72 -24.27 -1.02
CA ILE A 195 -1.05 -24.72 -2.26
C ILE A 195 0.13 -25.64 -1.91
N SER A 196 1.06 -25.17 -1.08
CA SER A 196 2.18 -25.98 -0.60
C SER A 196 2.72 -25.42 0.71
N TRP A 197 2.52 -26.15 1.79
CA TRP A 197 3.05 -25.78 3.09
C TRP A 197 4.58 -25.84 3.14
N GLN A 198 5.23 -26.76 2.40
CA GLN A 198 6.69 -26.89 2.37
C GLN A 198 7.36 -25.69 1.70
N LEU A 199 6.85 -25.26 0.54
CA LEU A 199 7.35 -24.06 -0.15
C LEU A 199 7.07 -22.79 0.66
N THR A 200 5.90 -22.73 1.31
CA THR A 200 5.56 -21.62 2.20
C THR A 200 6.52 -21.56 3.39
N LEU A 201 6.85 -22.69 4.02
CA LEU A 201 7.83 -22.74 5.12
C LEU A 201 9.24 -22.35 4.67
N PHE A 202 9.64 -22.76 3.45
CA PHE A 202 10.89 -22.30 2.86
C PHE A 202 10.90 -20.78 2.66
N SER A 203 9.78 -20.17 2.25
CA SER A 203 9.68 -18.71 2.12
C SER A 203 9.89 -17.98 3.46
N PHE A 204 9.51 -18.57 4.59
CA PHE A 204 9.78 -18.02 5.92
C PHE A 204 11.27 -17.98 6.28
N ILE A 205 12.13 -18.77 5.63
CA ILE A 205 13.58 -18.69 5.79
C ILE A 205 14.15 -17.53 4.97
N VAL A 206 13.58 -17.28 3.78
CA VAL A 206 14.00 -16.17 2.90
C VAL A 206 13.54 -14.82 3.46
N LEU A 207 12.36 -14.77 4.07
CA LEU A 207 11.74 -13.58 4.64
C LEU A 207 12.66 -12.78 5.60
N PRO A 208 13.28 -13.36 6.65
CA PRO A 208 14.17 -12.63 7.55
C PRO A 208 15.42 -12.09 6.84
N ILE A 209 15.93 -12.79 5.82
CA ILE A 209 17.04 -12.30 5.00
C ILE A 209 16.61 -11.04 4.24
N SER A 210 15.43 -11.07 3.61
CA SER A 210 14.86 -9.89 2.95
C SER A 210 14.62 -8.74 3.93
N ILE A 211 14.01 -9.01 5.09
CA ILE A 211 13.79 -7.99 6.13
C ILE A 211 15.11 -7.39 6.59
N PHE A 212 16.15 -8.20 6.77
CA PHE A 212 17.47 -7.72 7.18
C PHE A 212 18.04 -6.72 6.17
N PHE A 213 18.08 -7.09 4.88
CA PHE A 213 18.58 -6.19 3.83
C PHE A 213 17.74 -4.92 3.70
N ILE A 214 16.40 -5.05 3.73
CA ILE A 214 15.47 -3.91 3.66
C ILE A 214 15.65 -2.98 4.86
N SER A 215 15.81 -3.54 6.06
CA SER A 215 16.00 -2.75 7.29
C SER A 215 17.37 -2.06 7.27
N TRP A 216 18.41 -2.74 6.80
CA TRP A 216 19.74 -2.17 6.70
C TRP A 216 19.79 -0.99 5.74
N ILE A 217 19.23 -1.13 4.53
CA ILE A 217 19.14 -0.01 3.59
C ILE A 217 18.26 1.12 4.15
N GLY A 218 17.18 0.79 4.86
CA GLY A 218 16.31 1.76 5.52
C GLY A 218 17.04 2.59 6.58
N LEU A 219 17.91 1.96 7.38
CA LEU A 219 18.74 2.66 8.37
C LEU A 219 19.74 3.63 7.72
N ILE A 220 20.35 3.21 6.61
CA ILE A 220 21.27 4.06 5.83
C ILE A 220 20.52 5.26 5.25
N LEU A 221 19.39 5.01 4.57
CA LEU A 221 18.56 6.06 3.99
C LEU A 221 18.05 7.04 5.03
N ARG A 222 17.64 6.56 6.21
CA ARG A 222 17.19 7.42 7.32
C ARG A 222 18.31 8.33 7.79
N LYS A 223 19.53 7.81 7.98
CA LYS A 223 20.69 8.62 8.36
C LYS A 223 21.00 9.69 7.30
N GLN A 224 21.01 9.31 6.03
CA GLN A 224 21.28 10.24 4.93
C GLN A 224 20.20 11.31 4.80
N SER A 225 18.93 10.94 5.02
CA SER A 225 17.80 11.86 5.04
C SER A 225 17.94 12.92 6.15
N THR A 226 18.38 12.53 7.36
CA THR A 226 18.65 13.49 8.44
C THR A 226 19.73 14.49 8.04
N ILE A 227 20.85 14.03 7.49
CA ILE A 227 21.95 14.91 7.04
C ILE A 227 21.46 15.86 5.93
N LEU A 228 20.64 15.35 5.00
CA LEU A 228 20.05 16.16 3.94
C LEU A 228 19.13 17.25 4.51
N GLN A 229 18.30 16.92 5.50
CA GLN A 229 17.44 17.87 6.20
C GLN A 229 18.25 18.95 6.93
N GLU A 230 19.38 18.61 7.56
CA GLU A 230 20.30 19.60 8.16
C GLU A 230 20.87 20.56 7.11
N LYS A 231 21.33 20.05 5.96
CA LYS A 231 21.85 20.90 4.86
C LYS A 231 20.77 21.80 4.24
N MET A 232 19.53 21.31 4.17
CA MET A 232 18.37 22.12 3.79
C MET A 232 18.09 23.25 4.80
N ALA A 233 18.24 22.98 6.09
CA ALA A 233 18.09 23.99 7.15
C ALA A 233 19.19 25.07 7.07
N ASP A 234 20.44 24.68 6.78
CA ASP A 234 21.55 25.62 6.54
C ASP A 234 21.21 26.59 5.38
N LEU A 235 20.73 26.05 4.25
CA LEU A 235 20.31 26.85 3.10
C LEU A 235 19.15 27.79 3.42
N THR A 236 18.16 27.29 4.15
CA THR A 236 16.99 28.08 4.57
C THR A 236 17.39 29.24 5.48
N THR A 237 18.39 29.02 6.35
CA THR A 237 18.93 30.07 7.24
C THR A 237 19.59 31.19 6.44
N ILE A 238 20.41 30.85 5.44
CA ILE A 238 21.03 31.87 4.56
C ILE A 238 19.96 32.66 3.82
N LEU A 239 18.99 31.97 3.22
CA LEU A 239 17.86 32.62 2.55
C LEU A 239 17.12 33.59 3.47
N HIS A 240 16.85 33.18 4.70
CA HIS A 240 16.19 34.01 5.69
C HIS A 240 17.02 35.25 6.07
N GLU A 241 18.33 35.09 6.30
CA GLU A 241 19.27 36.19 6.57
C GLU A 241 19.32 37.19 5.40
N THR A 242 19.52 36.70 4.17
CA THR A 242 19.66 37.53 2.97
C THR A 242 18.37 38.26 2.62
N ILE A 243 17.21 37.60 2.71
CA ILE A 243 15.91 38.22 2.43
C ILE A 243 15.55 39.26 3.49
N SER A 244 15.69 38.90 4.78
CA SER A 244 15.38 39.83 5.88
C SER A 244 16.34 41.03 5.88
N GLY A 245 17.61 40.79 5.53
CA GLY A 245 18.68 41.79 5.45
C GLY A 245 18.86 42.43 4.07
N VAL A 246 17.91 42.28 3.13
CA VAL A 246 18.12 42.65 1.72
C VAL A 246 18.56 44.11 1.53
N LYS A 247 18.07 45.02 2.38
CA LYS A 247 18.47 46.44 2.36
C LYS A 247 19.95 46.62 2.68
N ILE A 248 20.51 45.85 3.61
CA ILE A 248 21.93 45.88 3.98
C ILE A 248 22.75 45.33 2.82
N VAL A 249 22.35 44.18 2.25
CA VAL A 249 23.04 43.58 1.10
C VAL A 249 23.14 44.57 -0.07
N LYS A 250 22.04 45.27 -0.38
CA LYS A 250 21.99 46.31 -1.43
C LYS A 250 22.78 47.57 -1.08
N ALA A 251 22.72 48.05 0.16
CA ALA A 251 23.43 49.26 0.57
C ALA A 251 24.95 49.10 0.50
N PHE A 252 25.47 47.90 0.73
CA PHE A 252 26.91 47.60 0.70
C PHE A 252 27.38 46.94 -0.61
N GLY A 253 26.52 46.73 -1.60
CA GLY A 253 26.89 46.09 -2.88
C GLY A 253 27.39 44.64 -2.73
N MET A 254 26.87 43.91 -1.75
CA MET A 254 27.35 42.57 -1.36
C MET A 254 26.64 41.42 -2.09
N GLU A 255 25.89 41.68 -3.16
CA GLU A 255 25.11 40.64 -3.86
C GLU A 255 25.97 39.49 -4.38
N ASN A 256 27.15 39.80 -4.94
CA ASN A 256 28.06 38.78 -5.45
C ASN A 256 28.62 37.88 -4.34
N TYR A 257 28.83 38.46 -3.15
CA TYR A 257 29.28 37.71 -1.98
C TYR A 257 28.20 36.73 -1.50
N GLU A 258 26.96 37.21 -1.34
CA GLU A 258 25.82 36.37 -0.93
C GLU A 258 25.51 35.28 -1.96
N ASN A 259 25.57 35.59 -3.26
CA ASN A 259 25.43 34.61 -4.33
C ASN A 259 26.49 33.50 -4.23
N LYS A 260 27.76 33.86 -4.01
CA LYS A 260 28.85 32.88 -3.86
C LYS A 260 28.66 32.02 -2.60
N LYS A 261 28.22 32.61 -1.49
CA LYS A 261 27.88 31.91 -0.23
C LYS A 261 26.76 30.90 -0.47
N PHE A 262 25.71 31.28 -1.18
CA PHE A 262 24.57 30.42 -1.49
C PHE A 262 24.94 29.26 -2.44
N THR A 263 25.68 29.55 -3.52
CA THR A 263 26.17 28.52 -4.46
C THR A 263 27.01 27.47 -3.74
N LEU A 264 27.91 27.90 -2.85
CA LEU A 264 28.78 26.99 -2.10
C LEU A 264 27.99 26.04 -1.17
N GLN A 265 26.90 26.51 -0.53
CA GLN A 265 26.05 25.61 0.24
C GLN A 265 25.19 24.70 -0.65
N THR A 266 24.73 25.20 -1.79
CA THR A 266 23.96 24.39 -2.75
C THR A 266 24.82 23.26 -3.34
N ASP A 267 26.11 23.50 -3.57
CA ASP A 267 27.06 22.46 -3.98
C ASP A 267 27.27 21.41 -2.89
N ARG A 268 27.37 21.82 -1.62
CA ARG A 268 27.47 20.87 -0.49
C ARG A 268 26.21 20.02 -0.34
N LEU A 269 25.05 20.63 -0.52
CA LEU A 269 23.78 19.92 -0.55
C LEU A 269 23.77 18.90 -1.70
N ARG A 270 24.10 19.32 -2.93
CA ARG A 270 24.15 18.44 -4.10
C ARG A 270 25.07 17.24 -3.85
N ASN A 271 26.25 17.46 -3.29
CA ASN A 271 27.20 16.39 -2.95
C ASN A 271 26.67 15.46 -1.84
N THR A 272 25.78 15.95 -0.98
CA THR A 272 25.11 15.12 0.05
C THR A 272 24.00 14.27 -0.57
N VAL A 273 23.27 14.80 -1.56
CA VAL A 273 22.24 14.05 -2.30
C VAL A 273 22.83 12.94 -3.17
N LEU A 274 24.00 13.18 -3.77
CA LEU A 274 24.67 12.25 -4.68
C LEU A 274 25.52 11.16 -3.98
N LYS A 275 25.58 11.16 -2.65
CA LYS A 275 26.29 10.14 -1.85
C LYS A 275 25.32 9.11 -1.32
#